data_AF-A0A619JPS6-F1
#
_entry.id   AF-A0A619JPS6-F1
#
_cell.length_a   1.000
_cell.length_b   1.000
_cell.length_c   1.000
_cell.angle_alpha   90.00
_cell.angle_beta   90.00
_cell.angle_gamma   90.00
#
_symmetry.space_group_name_H-M   'P 1'
#
loop_
_entity.id
_entity.type
_entity.pdbx_description
1 polymer ?
#
loop_
_entity_poly.entity_id
_entity_poly.type
_entity_poly.pdbx_seq_one_letter_code
_entity_poly.pdbx_strand_id
1 'polypeptide(L)'
;TELGEWAEHFGKNSFSDMLLDAEFATLKSLISGLVTGTHHDAEMFSLITDPESLHEKTDDELMILGEGITGGVRYGPDSEPGH
;
A
#
# COMPACT_ATOMS: atom_id res chain seq x y z
N THR A 1 -6.58 19.47 5.97
CA THR A 1 -5.15 19.39 5.59
C THR A 1 -4.91 18.00 5.07
N GLU A 2 -3.96 17.82 4.15
CA GLU A 2 -3.63 16.50 3.59
C GLU A 2 -3.33 15.47 4.69
N LEU A 3 -2.59 15.88 5.73
CA LEU A 3 -2.31 15.05 6.91
C LEU A 3 -3.58 14.52 7.62
N GLY A 4 -4.65 15.33 7.68
CA GLY A 4 -5.92 14.93 8.28
C GLY A 4 -6.67 13.90 7.44
N GLU A 5 -6.60 14.02 6.11
CA GLU A 5 -7.20 13.06 5.17
C GLU A 5 -6.46 11.72 5.20
N TRP A 6 -5.13 11.75 5.27
CA TRP A 6 -4.32 10.54 5.49
C TRP A 6 -4.64 9.88 6.83
N ALA A 7 -4.77 10.66 7.90
CA ALA A 7 -5.14 10.13 9.22
C ALA A 7 -6.52 9.46 9.21
N GLU A 8 -7.51 10.06 8.55
CA GLU A 8 -8.84 9.45 8.39
C GLU A 8 -8.79 8.18 7.52
N HIS A 9 -8.02 8.21 6.43
CA HIS A 9 -7.86 7.08 5.52
C HIS A 9 -7.25 5.86 6.22
N PHE A 10 -6.13 6.02 6.93
CA PHE A 10 -5.48 4.92 7.66
C PHE A 10 -6.24 4.49 8.91
N GLY A 11 -7.07 5.39 9.46
CA GLY A 11 -8.04 5.02 10.50
C GLY A 11 -9.09 4.02 10.00
N LYS A 12 -9.44 4.05 8.71
CA LYS A 12 -10.38 3.11 8.07
C LYS A 12 -9.68 1.93 7.41
N ASN A 13 -8.48 2.13 6.87
CA ASN A 13 -7.68 1.15 6.14
C ASN A 13 -6.33 0.98 6.84
N SER A 14 -6.31 0.24 7.95
CA SER A 14 -5.12 0.13 8.81
C SER A 14 -4.02 -0.75 8.22
N PHE A 15 -4.34 -1.58 7.22
CA PHE A 15 -3.40 -2.46 6.52
C PHE A 15 -3.69 -2.41 5.02
N SER A 16 -2.66 -2.62 4.20
CA SER A 16 -2.83 -2.80 2.77
C SER A 16 -3.44 -4.18 2.47
N ASP A 17 -4.08 -4.32 1.30
CA ASP A 17 -4.62 -5.60 0.85
C ASP A 17 -3.56 -6.70 0.80
N MET A 18 -2.32 -6.35 0.42
CA MET A 18 -1.17 -7.27 0.43
C MET A 18 -0.84 -7.77 1.84
N LEU A 19 -0.85 -6.89 2.85
CA LEU A 19 -0.59 -7.30 4.24
C LEU A 19 -1.72 -8.16 4.79
N LEU A 20 -2.98 -7.80 4.50
CA LEU A 20 -4.13 -8.61 4.91
C LEU A 20 -4.10 -10.00 4.25
N ASP A 21 -3.79 -10.08 2.96
CA ASP A 21 -3.70 -11.34 2.24
C ASP A 21 -2.60 -12.25 2.81
N ALA A 22 -1.41 -11.68 3.07
CA ALA A 22 -0.29 -12.42 3.69
C ALA A 22 -0.65 -13.00 5.06
N GLU A 23 -1.32 -12.21 5.91
CA GLU A 23 -1.79 -12.66 7.23
C GLU A 23 -2.82 -13.79 7.11
N PHE A 24 -3.83 -13.64 6.24
CA PHE A 24 -4.85 -14.67 6.05
C PHE A 24 -4.28 -15.94 5.41
N ALA A 25 -3.37 -15.80 4.46
CA ALA A 25 -2.67 -16.90 3.81
C ALA A 25 -1.85 -17.72 4.82
N THR A 26 -1.09 -17.02 5.67
CA THR A 26 -0.31 -17.62 6.76
C THR A 26 -1.22 -18.34 7.75
N LEU A 27 -2.29 -17.69 8.21
CA LEU A 27 -3.24 -18.29 9.14
C LEU A 27 -3.88 -19.56 8.57
N LYS A 28 -4.29 -19.55 7.30
CA LYS A 28 -4.88 -20.72 6.62
C LYS A 28 -3.88 -21.87 6.49
N SER A 29 -2.63 -21.58 6.14
CA SER A 29 -1.56 -22.58 6.09
C SER A 29 -1.39 -23.27 7.45
N LEU A 30 -1.31 -22.50 8.54
CA LEU A 30 -1.15 -23.03 9.89
C LEU A 30 -2.34 -23.88 10.32
N ILE A 31 -3.58 -23.42 10.08
CA ILE A 31 -4.79 -24.19 10.42
C ILE A 31 -4.86 -25.47 9.58
N SER A 32 -4.60 -25.39 8.28
CA SER A 32 -4.58 -26.55 7.41
C SER A 32 -3.56 -27.58 7.89
N GLY A 33 -2.33 -27.14 8.20
CA GLY A 33 -1.29 -28.00 8.74
C GLY A 33 -1.65 -28.64 10.08
N LEU A 34 -2.30 -27.88 10.97
CA LEU A 34 -2.79 -28.40 12.25
C LEU A 34 -3.86 -29.48 12.07
N VAL A 35 -4.79 -29.29 11.14
CA VAL A 35 -5.95 -30.19 10.93
C VAL A 35 -5.56 -31.45 10.14
N THR A 36 -4.67 -31.31 9.16
CA THR A 36 -4.31 -32.39 8.23
C THR A 36 -3.02 -33.13 8.63
N GLY A 37 -2.18 -32.51 9.46
CA GLY A 37 -0.85 -33.02 9.79
C GLY A 37 0.18 -32.87 8.66
N THR A 38 -0.16 -32.18 7.57
CA THR A 38 0.74 -31.95 6.43
C THR A 38 1.07 -30.47 6.26
N HIS A 39 2.34 -30.17 5.99
CA HIS A 39 2.76 -28.80 5.70
C HIS A 39 2.12 -28.29 4.40
N HIS A 40 1.63 -27.06 4.42
CA HIS A 40 1.13 -26.34 3.25
C HIS A 40 1.80 -24.97 3.21
N ASP A 41 2.32 -24.56 2.06
CA ASP A 41 2.92 -23.22 1.90
C ASP A 41 1.83 -22.13 1.97
N ALA A 42 2.16 -20.99 2.58
CA ALA A 42 1.19 -19.90 2.76
C ALA A 42 0.72 -19.34 1.42
N GLU A 43 1.61 -19.28 0.43
CA GLU A 43 1.37 -18.80 -0.93
C GLU A 43 0.25 -19.56 -1.64
N MET A 44 -0.03 -20.82 -1.25
CA MET A 44 -1.17 -21.59 -1.77
C MET A 44 -2.53 -20.96 -1.42
N PHE A 45 -2.58 -20.19 -0.35
CA PHE A 45 -3.80 -19.55 0.18
C PHE A 45 -3.87 -18.05 -0.07
N SER A 46 -2.82 -17.47 -0.66
CA SER A 46 -2.76 -16.08 -1.08
C SER A 46 -3.69 -15.83 -2.26
N LEU A 47 -4.45 -14.74 -2.19
CA LEU A 47 -5.34 -14.27 -3.25
C LEU A 47 -4.66 -13.26 -4.17
N ILE A 48 -3.63 -12.57 -3.65
CA ILE A 48 -2.87 -11.59 -4.40
C ILE A 48 -1.62 -12.29 -4.95
N THR A 49 -1.75 -12.81 -6.17
CA THR A 49 -0.59 -13.28 -6.93
C THR A 49 0.38 -12.11 -7.12
N ASP A 50 1.68 -12.39 -7.01
CA ASP A 50 2.78 -11.43 -7.12
C ASP A 50 2.45 -10.32 -8.14
N PRO A 51 2.25 -9.07 -7.70
CA PRO A 51 1.96 -7.98 -8.60
C PRO A 51 3.20 -7.82 -9.48
N GLU A 52 3.10 -8.30 -10.73
CA GLU A 52 4.11 -8.23 -11.80
C GLU A 52 5.45 -7.72 -11.31
N SER A 53 6.38 -8.65 -11.01
CA SER A 53 7.78 -8.40 -10.67
C SER A 53 8.09 -6.91 -10.70
N LEU A 54 7.97 -6.22 -9.56
CA LEU A 54 8.11 -4.75 -9.49
C LEU A 54 9.34 -4.37 -10.32
N HIS A 55 9.11 -4.01 -11.59
CA HIS A 55 10.21 -3.74 -12.49
C HIS A 55 10.82 -2.51 -11.87
N GLU A 56 12.11 -2.58 -11.55
CA GLU A 56 12.80 -1.46 -10.93
C GLU A 56 12.53 -0.25 -11.81
N LYS A 57 11.68 0.67 -11.31
CA LYS A 57 11.29 1.84 -12.07
C LYS A 57 12.56 2.64 -12.28
N THR A 58 12.82 2.94 -13.54
CA THR A 58 13.97 3.76 -13.90
C THR A 58 13.84 5.15 -13.28
N ASP A 59 14.98 5.83 -13.10
CA ASP A 59 15.01 7.19 -12.54
C ASP A 59 14.11 8.15 -13.34
N ASP A 60 14.08 7.98 -14.66
CA ASP A 60 13.22 8.74 -15.57
C ASP A 60 11.72 8.53 -15.29
N GLU A 61 11.30 7.29 -15.02
CA GLU A 61 9.90 6.97 -14.68
C GLU A 61 9.52 7.53 -13.31
N LEU A 62 10.44 7.48 -12.34
CA LEU A 62 10.23 8.08 -11.03
C LEU A 62 10.14 9.61 -11.09
N MET A 63 10.95 10.24 -11.96
CA MET A 63 10.89 11.68 -12.21
C MET A 63 9.53 12.09 -12.79
N ILE A 64 9.04 11.37 -13.81
CA ILE A 64 7.72 11.62 -14.43
C ILE A 64 6.59 11.48 -13.40
N LEU A 65 6.63 10.47 -12.54
CA LEU A 65 5.62 10.30 -11.48
C LEU A 65 5.71 11.41 -10.42
N GLY A 66 6.92 11.92 -10.15
CA GLY A 66 7.19 12.98 -9.18
C GLY A 66 6.82 14.39 -9.65
N GLU A 67 6.64 14.61 -10.96
CA GLU A 67 6.20 15.90 -11.52
C GLU A 67 4.78 16.30 -11.07
N GLY A 68 4.02 15.35 -10.49
CA GLY A 68 2.70 15.59 -9.89
C GLY A 68 1.59 15.79 -10.93
N ILE A 69 0.35 15.93 -10.47
CA ILE A 69 -0.78 16.25 -11.34
C ILE A 69 -0.53 17.63 -11.97
N THR A 70 -0.50 17.68 -13.30
CA THR A 70 -0.48 18.92 -14.06
C THR A 70 -1.70 19.77 -13.68
N GLY A 71 -1.48 20.86 -12.96
CA GLY A 71 -2.54 21.76 -12.48
C GLY A 71 -2.79 21.78 -10.96
N GLY A 72 -1.96 21.10 -10.14
CA GLY A 72 -2.05 21.20 -8.67
C GLY A 72 -1.72 22.61 -8.13
N VAL A 73 -2.56 23.15 -7.24
CA VAL A 73 -2.30 24.42 -6.55
C VAL A 73 -1.21 24.20 -5.50
N ARG A 74 -0.06 24.87 -5.67
CA ARG A 74 0.97 24.92 -4.63
C ARG A 74 0.55 25.98 -3.60
N TYR A 75 0.17 25.54 -2.40
CA TYR A 75 -0.04 26.45 -1.28
C TYR A 75 1.33 27.06 -0.90
N GLY A 76 1.56 28.32 -1.25
CA GLY A 76 2.66 29.10 -0.72
C GLY A 76 2.43 29.40 0.77
N PRO A 77 3.47 29.79 1.53
CA PRO A 77 3.25 30.26 2.88
C PRO A 77 2.32 31.48 2.84
N ASP A 78 1.18 31.40 3.54
CA ASP A 78 0.26 32.52 3.76
C ASP A 78 1.01 33.62 4.51
N SER A 79 1.64 34.52 3.75
CA SER A 79 2.17 35.78 4.25
C SER A 79 1.37 36.88 3.57
N GLU A 80 0.20 37.19 4.13
CA GLU A 80 -0.37 38.52 3.95
C GLU A 80 0.45 39.51 4.78
N PRO A 81 0.91 40.63 4.19
CA PRO A 81 0.92 41.88 4.89
C PRO A 81 -0.29 42.68 4.39
N GLY A 82 -1.32 42.75 5.22
CA GLY A 82 -2.31 43.81 5.07
C GLY A 82 -1.63 45.16 5.21
N HIS A 83 -1.78 46.00 4.18
CA HIS A 83 -1.85 47.45 4.34
C HIS A 83 -2.53 48.13 3.15
#